data_AF-A0A562J586-F1
#
_entry.id   AF-A0A562J586-F1
#
_cell.length_a   1.000
_cell.length_b   1.000
_cell.length_c   1.000
_cell.angle_alpha   90.00
_cell.angle_beta   90.00
_cell.angle_gamma   90.00
#
_symmetry.space_group_name_H-M   'P 1'
#
loop_
_entity.id
_entity.type
_entity.pdbx_description
1 polymer ?
#
loop_
_entity_poly.entity_id
_entity_poly.type
_entity_poly.pdbx_seq_one_letter_code
_entity_poly.pdbx_strand_id
1 'polypeptide(L)'
;MGCGKKDDFKGKSCVCEVVRAIKDIQDNAEDVCECPSNCFLEPLGAISPSSKRRHKRPDTRVFTLKTADGTPFHAFFKGDDCACVSIFFRVEEVFDNCCAVLRVLLPVNRKDGRDKVVNLADDCCIDLKKVCEVDFFLATDDCVTVDLNCFCAVQCIADVDLDVCED
;
A
#
# COMPACT_ATOMS: atom_id res chain seq x y z
N MET A 1 -18.28 -8.83 18.90
CA MET A 1 -17.99 -8.54 20.33
C MET A 1 -16.63 -7.88 20.35
N GLY A 2 -16.57 -6.55 20.43
CA GLY A 2 -15.33 -5.79 20.32
C GLY A 2 -14.48 -5.93 21.58
N CYS A 3 -13.26 -6.41 21.42
CA CYS A 3 -12.27 -6.46 22.49
C CYS A 3 -11.69 -5.06 22.72
N GLY A 4 -11.88 -4.55 23.93
CA GLY A 4 -11.25 -3.32 24.38
C GLY A 4 -9.75 -3.52 24.61
N LYS A 5 -8.98 -2.53 24.18
CA LYS A 5 -7.74 -2.14 24.84
C LYS A 5 -7.88 -0.68 25.27
N LYS A 6 -7.72 -0.47 26.58
CA LYS A 6 -7.39 0.84 27.15
C LYS A 6 -5.88 0.95 27.02
N ASP A 7 -5.40 1.59 25.96
CA ASP A 7 -4.02 2.02 25.87
C ASP A 7 -4.00 3.54 25.95
N ASP A 8 -3.13 4.04 26.82
CA ASP A 8 -2.92 5.44 27.12
C ASP A 8 -2.76 6.25 25.84
N PHE A 9 -3.69 7.18 25.61
CA PHE A 9 -3.70 8.13 24.49
C PHE A 9 -2.59 9.21 24.69
N LYS A 10 -1.34 8.76 24.81
CA LYS A 10 -0.16 9.64 24.78
C LYS A 10 0.20 9.94 23.32
N GLY A 11 -0.57 10.83 22.71
CA GLY A 11 -0.13 11.67 21.59
C GLY A 11 0.43 10.96 20.35
N LYS A 12 -0.15 9.84 19.91
CA LYS A 12 0.23 9.19 18.65
C LYS A 12 -0.78 9.53 17.55
N SER A 13 -0.29 9.92 16.36
CA SER A 13 -1.12 10.20 15.18
C SER A 13 -1.90 8.95 14.76
N CYS A 14 -3.20 9.09 14.46
CA CYS A 14 -4.03 8.00 13.96
C CYS A 14 -3.47 7.37 12.67
N VAL A 15 -2.80 8.17 11.84
CA VAL A 15 -2.13 7.71 10.63
C VAL A 15 -0.97 6.78 10.99
N CYS A 16 -0.20 7.11 12.02
CA CYS A 16 0.93 6.29 12.47
C CYS A 16 0.49 4.90 12.93
N GLU A 17 -0.60 4.81 13.69
CA GLU A 17 -1.15 3.53 14.15
C GLU A 17 -1.64 2.66 13.00
N VAL A 18 -2.33 3.24 12.02
CA VAL A 18 -2.81 2.51 10.85
C VAL A 18 -1.65 2.02 9.98
N VAL A 19 -0.64 2.86 9.73
CA VAL A 19 0.51 2.47 8.90
C VAL A 19 1.35 1.39 9.60
N ARG A 20 1.46 1.41 10.93
CA ARG A 20 2.05 0.29 11.70
C ARG A 20 1.24 -0.99 11.57
N ALA A 21 -0.07 -0.92 11.72
CA ALA A 21 -0.93 -2.08 11.53
C ALA A 21 -0.85 -2.65 10.11
N ILE A 22 -0.71 -1.79 9.09
CA ILE A 22 -0.46 -2.22 7.71
C ILE A 22 0.88 -2.96 7.62
N LYS A 23 1.94 -2.42 8.20
CA LYS A 23 3.26 -3.09 8.22
C LYS A 23 3.19 -4.45 8.90
N ASP A 24 2.56 -4.54 10.07
CA ASP A 24 2.37 -5.81 10.79
C ASP A 24 1.64 -6.83 9.91
N ILE A 25 0.58 -6.43 9.19
CA ILE A 25 -0.15 -7.32 8.27
C ILE A 25 0.75 -7.79 7.12
N GLN A 26 1.58 -6.90 6.56
CA GLN A 26 2.47 -7.22 5.45
C GLN A 26 3.60 -8.17 5.88
N ASP A 27 4.20 -7.95 7.05
CA ASP A 27 5.25 -8.83 7.60
C ASP A 27 4.70 -10.24 7.86
N ASN A 28 3.47 -10.34 8.38
CA ASN A 28 2.79 -11.63 8.55
C ASN A 28 2.40 -12.28 7.21
N ALA A 29 2.24 -11.52 6.12
CA ALA A 29 1.98 -12.09 4.80
C ALA A 29 3.27 -12.62 4.16
N GLU A 30 4.41 -11.95 4.39
CA GLU A 30 5.75 -12.35 3.95
C GLU A 30 6.27 -13.59 4.71
N ASP A 31 6.02 -13.70 6.02
CA ASP A 31 6.44 -14.83 6.86
C ASP A 31 5.62 -16.13 6.63
N VAL A 32 4.49 -16.09 5.90
CA VAL A 32 3.56 -17.21 5.71
C VAL A 32 3.80 -17.94 4.37
N CYS A 33 5.08 -18.10 4.00
CA CYS A 33 5.50 -19.00 2.92
C CYS A 33 5.51 -20.49 3.33
N GLU A 34 5.29 -20.84 4.60
CA GLU A 34 5.10 -22.24 5.02
C GLU A 34 3.80 -22.47 5.85
N CYS A 35 2.94 -23.33 5.29
CA CYS A 35 1.83 -24.08 5.90
C CYS A 35 0.45 -23.38 6.14
N PRO A 36 -0.65 -23.91 5.55
CA PRO A 36 -1.98 -23.29 5.52
C PRO A 36 -2.91 -23.73 6.68
N SER A 37 -2.45 -23.72 7.93
CA SER A 37 -3.35 -24.05 9.05
C SER A 37 -2.87 -23.53 10.41
N ASN A 38 -3.13 -22.26 10.71
CA ASN A 38 -3.20 -21.79 12.11
C ASN A 38 -4.47 -20.96 12.32
N CYS A 39 -5.22 -21.28 13.37
CA CYS A 39 -6.56 -20.77 13.70
C CYS A 39 -6.58 -19.35 14.32
N PHE A 40 -5.46 -18.62 14.31
CA PHE A 40 -5.40 -17.24 14.82
C PHE A 40 -5.44 -16.15 13.74
N LEU A 41 -5.54 -16.54 12.46
CA LEU A 41 -5.79 -15.60 11.38
C LEU A 41 -7.30 -15.53 11.12
N GLU A 42 -7.95 -14.45 11.56
CA GLU A 42 -9.21 -14.02 10.93
C GLU A 42 -8.89 -13.67 9.47
N PRO A 43 -9.46 -14.40 8.50
CA PRO A 43 -8.93 -14.41 7.16
C PRO A 43 -9.40 -13.18 6.38
N LEU A 44 -8.46 -12.48 5.76
CA LEU A 44 -8.74 -11.80 4.51
C LEU A 44 -9.33 -12.84 3.54
N GLY A 45 -10.65 -12.76 3.30
CA GLY A 45 -11.32 -13.38 2.17
C GLY A 45 -11.56 -14.91 2.18
N ALA A 46 -11.96 -15.52 3.31
CA ALA A 46 -12.33 -16.95 3.29
C ALA A 46 -13.75 -17.24 2.76
N ILE A 47 -13.86 -17.64 1.48
CA ILE A 47 -14.78 -18.66 0.93
C ILE A 47 -14.16 -19.05 -0.44
N SER A 48 -13.78 -20.27 -0.86
CA SER A 48 -14.16 -21.66 -0.61
C SER A 48 -13.00 -22.58 -1.09
N PRO A 49 -12.86 -23.81 -0.56
CA PRO A 49 -11.80 -24.74 -0.92
C PRO A 49 -12.00 -25.37 -2.30
N SER A 50 -10.88 -25.69 -2.95
CA SER A 50 -10.67 -26.75 -3.95
C SER A 50 -9.94 -26.25 -5.19
N SER A 51 -8.94 -27.03 -5.59
CA SER A 51 -8.17 -26.94 -6.83
C SER A 51 -6.97 -25.99 -6.85
N LYS A 52 -5.79 -26.57 -6.58
CA LYS A 52 -4.52 -26.44 -7.35
C LYS A 52 -4.41 -25.25 -8.33
N ARG A 53 -4.54 -24.03 -7.84
CA ARG A 53 -4.02 -22.83 -8.50
C ARG A 53 -3.24 -22.07 -7.44
N ARG A 54 -1.98 -21.76 -7.75
CA ARG A 54 -1.20 -20.70 -7.12
C ARG A 54 -2.03 -19.41 -7.19
N HIS A 55 -3.01 -19.27 -6.31
CA HIS A 55 -3.68 -17.99 -6.11
C HIS A 55 -2.63 -17.12 -5.45
N LYS A 56 -1.97 -16.32 -6.30
CA LYS A 56 -1.29 -15.07 -5.99
C LYS A 56 -1.97 -14.46 -4.77
N ARG A 57 -1.40 -14.72 -3.60
CA ARG A 57 -1.92 -14.19 -2.35
C ARG A 57 -1.47 -12.74 -2.35
N PRO A 58 -2.37 -11.77 -2.13
CA PRO A 58 -1.95 -10.39 -2.07
C PRO A 58 -0.93 -10.23 -0.95
N ASP A 59 0.30 -9.88 -1.32
CA ASP A 59 1.42 -9.65 -0.42
C ASP A 59 1.41 -8.21 0.14
N THR A 60 0.63 -7.31 -0.48
CA THR A 60 0.73 -5.88 -0.25
C THR A 60 -0.63 -5.22 -0.11
N ARG A 61 -0.77 -4.42 0.95
CA ARG A 61 -1.87 -3.45 1.10
C ARG A 61 -1.43 -2.10 0.53
N VAL A 62 -2.00 -1.70 -0.60
CA VAL A 62 -1.75 -0.38 -1.19
C VAL A 62 -2.57 0.68 -0.47
N PHE A 63 -1.94 1.80 -0.12
CA PHE A 63 -2.61 2.93 0.50
C PHE A 63 -2.10 4.27 -0.05
N THR A 64 -2.86 5.32 0.23
CA THR A 64 -2.50 6.71 -0.04
C THR A 64 -2.60 7.54 1.23
N LEU A 65 -1.73 8.55 1.36
CA LEU A 65 -1.72 9.49 2.48
C LEU A 65 -2.27 10.83 2.00
N LYS A 66 -2.98 11.56 2.87
CA LYS A 66 -3.55 12.86 2.54
C LYS A 66 -3.12 13.91 3.56
N THR A 67 -2.83 15.10 3.04
CA THR A 67 -2.52 16.30 3.83
C THR A 67 -3.79 16.88 4.48
N ALA A 68 -3.63 17.92 5.30
CA ALA A 68 -4.75 18.63 5.94
C ALA A 68 -5.76 19.19 4.94
N ASP A 69 -5.30 19.57 3.74
CA ASP A 69 -6.15 20.11 2.68
C ASP A 69 -6.92 19.01 1.92
N GLY A 70 -6.71 17.75 2.28
CA GLY A 70 -7.31 16.58 1.64
C GLY A 70 -6.62 16.16 0.34
N THR A 71 -5.56 16.86 -0.07
CA THR A 71 -4.77 16.52 -1.26
C THR A 71 -3.93 15.26 -0.98
N PRO A 72 -3.87 14.32 -1.94
CA PRO A 72 -3.03 13.14 -1.78
C PRO A 72 -1.55 13.54 -1.81
N PHE A 73 -0.78 12.95 -0.90
CA PHE A 73 0.67 13.02 -0.91
C PHE A 73 1.18 12.29 -2.14
N HIS A 74 2.13 12.91 -2.83
CA HIS A 74 2.76 12.34 -4.00
C HIS A 74 4.27 12.28 -3.81
N ALA A 75 4.88 11.27 -4.41
CA ALA A 75 6.32 11.10 -4.44
C ALA A 75 6.76 10.76 -5.86
N PHE A 76 8.05 10.97 -6.10
CA PHE A 76 8.62 10.70 -7.40
C PHE A 76 9.16 9.26 -7.51
N PHE A 77 9.07 8.70 -8.71
CA PHE A 77 9.73 7.46 -9.08
C PHE A 77 10.41 7.62 -10.45
N LYS A 78 11.38 6.75 -10.74
CA LYS A 78 12.03 6.65 -12.05
C LYS A 78 11.12 5.87 -12.99
N GLY A 79 10.35 6.58 -13.79
CA GLY A 79 9.50 6.01 -14.85
C GLY A 79 10.03 6.29 -16.25
N ASP A 80 9.71 5.41 -17.18
CA ASP A 80 9.74 5.71 -18.61
C ASP A 80 8.49 6.55 -18.99
N ASP A 81 8.56 7.28 -20.11
CA ASP A 81 7.44 8.04 -20.71
C ASP A 81 6.92 9.28 -19.93
N CYS A 82 7.82 10.05 -19.30
CA CYS A 82 7.50 11.32 -18.61
C CYS A 82 6.54 11.19 -17.40
N ALA A 83 6.16 9.97 -17.02
CA ALA A 83 5.45 9.69 -15.79
C ALA A 83 6.46 9.51 -14.65
N CYS A 84 6.52 10.47 -13.74
CA CYS A 84 7.48 10.43 -12.63
C CYS A 84 6.83 10.56 -11.26
N VAL A 85 5.50 10.57 -11.16
CA VAL A 85 4.77 10.87 -9.93
C VAL A 85 3.73 9.79 -9.61
N SER A 86 3.72 9.32 -8.36
CA SER A 86 2.69 8.42 -7.83
C SER A 86 2.17 8.89 -6.48
N ILE A 87 0.95 8.46 -6.15
CA ILE A 87 0.27 8.70 -4.86
C ILE A 87 0.02 7.40 -4.08
N PHE A 88 0.52 6.29 -4.61
CA PHE A 88 0.30 4.95 -4.10
C PHE A 88 1.57 4.43 -3.45
N PHE A 89 1.42 3.88 -2.25
CA PHE A 89 2.54 3.51 -1.42
C PHE A 89 2.37 2.12 -0.84
N ARG A 90 3.51 1.47 -0.60
CA ARG A 90 3.69 0.30 0.25
C ARG A 90 4.56 0.70 1.45
N VAL A 91 4.29 0.13 2.62
CA VAL A 91 5.15 0.32 3.79
C VAL A 91 6.34 -0.62 3.69
N GLU A 92 7.55 -0.08 3.80
CA GLU A 92 8.77 -0.89 3.94
C GLU A 92 9.17 -0.99 5.42
N GLU A 93 9.14 0.13 6.15
CA GLU A 93 9.55 0.18 7.55
C GLU A 93 8.82 1.31 8.29
N VAL A 94 8.50 1.10 9.57
CA VAL A 94 7.95 2.13 10.45
C VAL A 94 8.79 2.23 11.72
N PHE A 95 9.22 3.44 12.05
CA PHE A 95 10.02 3.74 13.23
C PHE A 95 9.14 4.13 14.44
N ASP A 96 9.71 4.02 15.63
CA ASP A 96 9.03 4.34 16.89
C ASP A 96 8.58 5.79 17.01
N ASN A 97 9.27 6.72 16.34
CA ASN A 97 8.97 8.15 16.28
C ASN A 97 7.89 8.53 15.24
N CYS A 98 7.19 7.56 14.65
CA CYS A 98 6.21 7.76 13.59
C CYS A 98 6.80 8.29 12.26
N CYS A 99 8.10 8.13 12.05
CA CYS A 99 8.66 8.15 10.71
C CYS A 99 8.43 6.80 10.02
N ALA A 100 8.25 6.80 8.70
CA ALA A 100 8.15 5.57 7.92
C ALA A 100 8.91 5.68 6.61
N VAL A 101 9.46 4.56 6.15
CA VAL A 101 9.99 4.39 4.80
C VAL A 101 8.89 3.76 3.96
N LEU A 102 8.50 4.46 2.91
CA LEU A 102 7.45 4.03 1.99
C LEU A 102 8.05 3.77 0.61
N ARG A 103 7.76 2.62 0.02
CA ARG A 103 8.06 2.35 -1.39
C ARG A 103 6.98 2.98 -2.25
N VAL A 104 7.39 3.71 -3.29
CA VAL A 104 6.50 4.32 -4.26
C VAL A 104 6.05 3.25 -5.25
N LEU A 105 4.75 3.08 -5.45
CA LEU A 105 4.22 2.09 -6.39
C LEU A 105 3.94 2.70 -7.74
N LEU A 106 4.30 1.98 -8.80
CA LEU A 106 4.06 2.38 -10.18
C LEU A 106 2.58 2.19 -10.52
N PRO A 107 1.83 3.24 -10.90
CA PRO A 107 0.45 3.10 -11.34
C PRO A 107 0.43 2.63 -12.80
N VAL A 108 -0.22 1.49 -13.07
CA VAL A 108 -0.26 0.90 -14.41
C VAL A 108 -1.70 0.63 -14.84
N ASN A 109 -1.95 0.86 -16.12
CA ASN A 109 -3.19 0.49 -16.79
C ASN A 109 -2.89 -0.64 -17.78
N ARG A 110 -3.71 -1.71 -17.74
CA ARG A 110 -3.62 -2.81 -18.71
C ARG A 110 -4.70 -2.65 -19.77
N LYS A 111 -4.43 -1.81 -20.76
CA LYS A 111 -5.23 -1.71 -21.99
C LYS A 111 -4.58 -2.54 -23.10
N ASP A 112 -5.39 -3.34 -23.78
CA ASP A 112 -4.98 -4.14 -24.96
C ASP A 112 -3.81 -5.12 -24.73
N GLY A 113 -3.66 -5.62 -23.50
CA GLY A 113 -2.61 -6.58 -23.15
C GLY A 113 -1.20 -6.00 -23.05
N ARG A 114 -1.07 -4.67 -23.06
CA ARG A 114 0.19 -3.97 -22.77
C ARG A 114 0.09 -3.20 -21.48
N ASP A 115 1.15 -3.26 -20.69
CA ASP A 115 1.27 -2.56 -19.43
C ASP A 115 1.78 -1.14 -19.72
N LYS A 116 0.93 -0.13 -19.47
CA LYS A 116 1.27 1.27 -19.69
C LYS A 116 1.24 2.05 -18.38
N VAL A 117 2.33 2.75 -18.09
CA VAL A 117 2.43 3.63 -16.92
C VAL A 117 1.43 4.77 -17.07
N VAL A 118 0.65 5.02 -16.02
CA VAL A 118 -0.32 6.11 -15.98
C VAL A 118 0.36 7.33 -15.36
N ASN A 119 0.54 8.40 -16.13
CA ASN A 119 1.03 9.65 -15.57
C ASN A 119 -0.08 10.32 -14.75
N LEU A 120 0.01 10.28 -13.43
CA LEU A 120 -0.99 10.88 -12.53
C LEU A 120 -0.91 12.40 -12.45
N ALA A 121 0.19 13.01 -12.91
CA ALA A 121 0.37 14.45 -12.91
C ALA A 121 -0.14 15.07 -14.23
N ASP A 122 -0.70 16.27 -14.13
CA ASP A 122 -0.96 17.15 -15.26
C ASP A 122 -0.65 18.60 -14.86
N ASP A 123 0.25 19.25 -15.61
CA ASP A 123 0.82 20.59 -15.38
C ASP A 123 1.27 20.91 -13.94
N CYS A 124 0.33 21.13 -13.03
CA CYS A 124 0.56 21.53 -11.64
C CYS A 124 -0.11 20.65 -10.58
N CYS A 125 -0.97 19.69 -10.97
CA CYS A 125 -1.83 18.97 -10.05
C CYS A 125 -1.90 17.48 -10.37
N ILE A 126 -2.38 16.71 -9.39
CA ILE A 126 -2.68 15.28 -9.55
C ILE A 126 -4.08 15.17 -10.17
N ASP A 127 -4.18 14.58 -11.36
CA ASP A 127 -5.45 14.38 -12.04
C ASP A 127 -6.13 13.11 -11.52
N LEU A 128 -7.16 13.31 -10.69
CA LEU A 128 -7.97 12.24 -10.12
C LEU A 128 -8.70 11.39 -11.17
N LYS A 129 -8.92 11.89 -12.40
CA LYS A 129 -9.50 11.07 -13.48
C LYS A 129 -8.52 10.00 -13.93
N LYS A 130 -7.23 10.34 -14.02
CA LYS A 130 -6.16 9.40 -14.36
C LYS A 130 -5.95 8.38 -13.24
N VAL A 131 -6.22 8.75 -11.98
CA VAL A 131 -6.25 7.79 -10.86
C VAL A 131 -7.29 6.70 -11.08
N CYS A 132 -8.45 7.01 -11.66
CA CYS A 132 -9.47 6.01 -12.00
C CYS A 132 -9.09 5.11 -13.18
N GLU A 133 -8.05 5.46 -13.94
CA GLU A 133 -7.51 4.60 -15.00
C GLU A 133 -6.48 3.61 -14.48
N VAL A 134 -6.11 3.64 -13.21
CA VAL A 134 -5.13 2.67 -12.67
C VAL A 134 -5.81 1.33 -12.42
N ASP A 135 -5.32 0.28 -13.07
CA ASP A 135 -5.88 -1.08 -12.98
C ASP A 135 -5.05 -1.96 -12.03
N PHE A 136 -3.73 -1.75 -11.98
CA PHE A 136 -2.83 -2.51 -11.12
C PHE A 136 -1.57 -1.69 -10.78
N PHE A 137 -0.75 -2.24 -9.88
CA PHE A 137 0.46 -1.61 -9.38
C PHE A 137 1.67 -2.50 -9.61
N LEU A 138 2.84 -1.90 -9.86
CA LEU A 138 4.12 -2.58 -9.84
C LEU A 138 5.02 -1.98 -8.76
N ALA A 139 5.88 -2.81 -8.18
CA ALA A 139 6.92 -2.34 -7.27
C ALA A 139 7.97 -1.50 -8.01
N THR A 140 8.49 -0.47 -7.34
CA THR A 140 9.65 0.30 -7.82
C THR A 140 10.77 0.22 -6.78
N ASP A 141 11.98 0.59 -7.19
CA ASP A 141 13.13 0.73 -6.28
C ASP A 141 13.20 2.11 -5.61
N ASP A 142 12.21 2.97 -5.83
CA ASP A 142 12.16 4.31 -5.28
C ASP A 142 11.39 4.33 -3.95
N CYS A 143 12.10 4.73 -2.89
CA CYS A 143 11.54 4.86 -1.54
C CYS A 143 11.59 6.31 -1.06
N VAL A 144 10.63 6.67 -0.21
CA VAL A 144 10.52 7.98 0.42
C VAL A 144 10.35 7.83 1.93
N THR A 145 11.13 8.60 2.69
CA THR A 145 10.99 8.69 4.15
C THR A 145 10.06 9.84 4.50
N VAL A 146 9.04 9.58 5.29
CA VAL A 146 8.02 10.57 5.67
C VAL A 146 7.77 10.58 7.17
N ASP A 147 7.36 11.74 7.68
CA ASP A 147 6.79 11.86 9.03
C ASP A 147 5.27 11.68 8.96
N LEU A 148 4.76 10.63 9.60
CA LEU A 148 3.33 10.30 9.58
C LEU A 148 2.48 11.29 10.38
N ASN A 149 3.09 12.14 11.22
CA ASN A 149 2.39 13.20 11.93
C ASN A 149 2.01 14.38 11.02
N CYS A 150 2.62 14.49 9.83
CA CYS A 150 2.28 15.54 8.86
C CYS A 150 1.01 15.24 8.05
N PHE A 151 0.48 14.02 8.13
CA PHE A 151 -0.70 13.61 7.37
C PHE A 151 -1.93 13.55 8.27
N CYS A 152 -3.07 13.93 7.70
CA CYS A 152 -4.34 13.97 8.41
C CYS A 152 -5.23 12.76 8.09
N ALA A 153 -4.97 12.07 6.99
CA ALA A 153 -5.71 10.88 6.64
C ALA A 153 -4.86 9.85 5.89
N VAL A 154 -5.27 8.59 6.02
CA VAL A 154 -4.77 7.44 5.27
C VAL A 154 -5.97 6.74 4.65
N GLN A 155 -5.84 6.34 3.39
CA GLN A 155 -6.87 5.61 2.67
C GLN A 155 -6.27 4.34 2.07
N CYS A 156 -6.73 3.19 2.54
CA CYS A 156 -6.44 1.90 1.93
C CYS A 156 -7.19 1.77 0.59
N ILE A 157 -6.50 1.30 -0.44
CA ILE A 157 -7.04 1.19 -1.81
C ILE A 157 -7.39 -0.25 -2.14
N ALA A 158 -6.39 -1.14 -2.11
CA ALA A 158 -6.55 -2.53 -2.52
C ALA A 158 -5.54 -3.45 -1.82
N ASP A 159 -5.91 -4.72 -1.71
CA ASP A 159 -4.98 -5.82 -1.47
C ASP A 159 -4.51 -6.32 -2.83
N VAL A 160 -3.21 -6.24 -3.11
CA VAL A 160 -2.63 -6.66 -4.39
C VAL A 160 -1.44 -7.57 -4.16
N ASP A 161 -1.18 -8.44 -5.14
CA ASP A 161 0.03 -9.27 -5.20
C ASP A 161 1.08 -8.57 -6.08
N LEU A 162 2.15 -8.09 -5.45
CA LEU A 162 3.29 -7.43 -6.09
C LEU A 162 4.43 -8.40 -6.43
N ASP A 163 4.30 -9.70 -6.12
CA ASP A 163 5.31 -10.74 -6.39
C ASP A 163 6.66 -10.43 -5.72
N VAL A 164 6.61 -9.99 -4.47
CA VAL A 164 7.78 -9.48 -3.74
C VAL A 164 8.74 -10.59 -3.30
N CYS A 165 8.25 -11.82 -3.19
CA CYS A 165 9.07 -12.99 -2.85
C CYS A 165 9.69 -13.58 -4.11
N GLU A 166 11.02 -13.53 -4.25
CA GLU A 166 11.74 -14.31 -5.27
C GLU A 166 11.74 -15.81 -4.91
N ASP A 167 11.60 -16.71 -5.91
CA ASP A 167 11.68 -18.18 -5.76
C ASP A 167 13.04 -18.66 -5.21
#